data_AF-A0A7C1SMU7-F1
#
_entry.id   AF-A0A7C1SMU7-F1
#
_cell.length_a   1.000
_cell.length_b   1.000
_cell.length_c   1.000
_cell.angle_alpha   90.00
_cell.angle_beta   90.00
_cell.angle_gamma   90.00
#
_symmetry.space_group_name_H-M   'P 1'
#
loop_
_entity.id
_entity.type
_entity.pdbx_description
1 polymer ?
#
loop_
_entity_poly.entity_id
_entity_poly.type
_entity_poly.pdbx_seq_one_letter_code
_entity_poly.pdbx_strand_id
1 'polypeptide(L)' 'MNAPEGEYTEIVRKVKKALVVILGEAAFLQKTETLTEHGENHLEEIKKQVSRIDELLKKIK' A
#
# COMPACT_ATOMS: atom_id res chain seq x y z
N MET A 1 -17.55 8.69 -20.10
CA MET A 1 -16.27 9.35 -20.43
C MET A 1 -15.18 8.51 -19.82
N ASN A 2 -14.36 7.83 -20.63
CA ASN A 2 -13.21 7.09 -20.13
C ASN A 2 -12.06 8.09 -19.95
N ALA A 3 -11.43 8.10 -18.78
CA ALA A 3 -10.18 8.83 -18.61
C ALA A 3 -9.16 8.31 -19.65
N PRO A 4 -8.35 9.19 -20.27
CA PRO A 4 -7.38 8.76 -21.28
C PRO A 4 -6.44 7.72 -20.65
N GLU A 5 -6.28 6.55 -21.30
CA GLU A 5 -5.56 5.38 -20.78
C GLU A 5 -4.17 5.70 -20.20
N GLY A 6 -3.52 6.75 -20.70
CA GLY A 6 -2.23 7.25 -20.21
C GLY A 6 -2.26 7.85 -18.79
N GLU A 7 -3.25 8.68 -18.47
CA GLU A 7 -3.37 9.29 -17.13
C GLU A 7 -3.72 8.25 -16.08
N TYR A 8 -4.62 7.32 -16.43
CA TYR A 8 -5.02 6.25 -15.53
C TYR A 8 -3.86 5.33 -15.18
N THR A 9 -3.06 4.96 -16.18
CA THR A 9 -1.84 4.16 -16.01
C THR A 9 -0.80 4.87 -15.13
N GLU A 10 -0.65 6.20 -15.27
CA GLU A 10 0.28 6.96 -14.44
C GLU A 10 -0.18 7.05 -12.98
N ILE A 11 -1.48 7.26 -12.75
CA ILE A 11 -2.06 7.26 -11.40
C ILE A 11 -1.86 5.90 -10.74
N VAL A 12 -2.19 4.80 -11.42
CA VAL A 12 -1.96 3.44 -10.89
C VAL A 12 -0.49 3.23 -10.53
N ARG A 13 0.43 3.70 -11.36
CA ARG A 13 1.88 3.64 -11.08
C ARG A 13 2.26 4.44 -9.84
N LYS A 14 1.73 5.66 -9.68
CA LYS A 14 1.98 6.51 -8.50
C LYS A 14 1.46 5.86 -7.23
N VAL A 15 0.24 5.30 -7.26
CA VAL A 15 -0.34 4.61 -6.11
C VAL A 15 0.51 3.39 -5.73
N LYS A 16 0.92 2.55 -6.70
CA LYS A 16 1.81 1.41 -6.42
C LYS A 16 3.11 1.82 -5.75
N LYS A 17 3.73 2.94 -6.17
CA LYS A 17 4.93 3.46 -5.49
C LYS A 17 4.64 3.86 -4.05
N ALA A 18 3.53 4.54 -3.79
CA ALA A 18 3.13 4.92 -2.44
C ALA A 18 2.89 3.69 -1.54
N LEU A 19 2.23 2.65 -2.06
CA LEU A 19 2.01 1.40 -1.33
C LEU A 19 3.33 0.72 -0.92
N VAL A 20 4.33 0.73 -1.80
CA VAL A 20 5.68 0.19 -1.49
C VAL A 20 6.33 0.98 -0.36
N VAL A 21 6.24 2.31 -0.37
CA VAL A 21 6.77 3.15 0.72
C VAL A 21 6.08 2.81 2.04
N ILE A 22 4.75 2.70 2.07
CA ILE A 22 4.00 2.36 3.28
C ILE A 22 4.44 1.01 3.86
N LEU A 23 4.63 -0.01 3.01
CA LEU A 23 5.14 -1.31 3.46
C LEU A 23 6.58 -1.22 3.98
N GLY A 24 7.41 -0.41 3.35
CA GLY A 24 8.78 -0.15 3.78
C GLY A 24 8.83 0.47 5.17
N GLU A 25 8.05 1.53 5.41
CA GLU A 25 7.94 2.21 6.70
C GLU A 25 7.36 1.30 7.79
N ALA A 26 6.33 0.50 7.46
CA ALA A 26 5.77 -0.50 8.37
C ALA A 26 6.81 -1.54 8.79
N ALA A 27 7.62 -2.03 7.85
CA ALA A 27 8.69 -2.98 8.13
C ALA A 27 9.87 -2.34 8.89
N PHE A 28 10.14 -1.06 8.64
CA PHE A 28 11.13 -0.29 9.38
C PHE A 28 10.70 -0.14 10.85
N LEU A 29 9.47 0.30 11.11
CA LEU A 29 8.90 0.44 12.45
C LEU A 29 8.95 -0.87 13.24
N GLN A 30 8.57 -2.00 12.63
CA GLN A 30 8.68 -3.32 13.29
C GLN A 30 10.11 -3.72 13.65
N LYS A 31 11.11 -3.19 12.94
CA LYS A 31 12.52 -3.52 13.21
C LYS A 31 13.16 -2.59 14.22
N THR A 32 12.75 -1.33 14.26
CA THR A 32 13.40 -0.30 15.08
C THR A 32 12.70 -0.04 16.40
N GLU A 33 11.40 -0.29 16.47
CA GLU A 33 10.58 -0.02 17.64
C GLU A 33 10.16 -1.31 18.34
N THR A 34 10.04 -1.27 19.67
CA THR A 34 9.34 -2.34 20.40
C THR A 34 7.86 -1.99 20.44
N LEU A 35 7.08 -2.70 19.64
CA LEU A 35 5.65 -2.45 19.51
C LEU A 35 4.87 -3.22 20.57
N THR A 36 3.79 -2.63 21.07
CA THR A 36 2.80 -3.36 21.85
C THR A 36 2.04 -4.32 20.93
N GLU A 37 1.37 -5.32 21.50
CA GLU A 37 0.48 -6.21 20.74
C GLU A 37 -0.56 -5.42 19.92
N HIS A 38 -1.06 -4.31 20.47
CA HIS A 38 -1.97 -3.42 19.75
C HIS A 38 -1.31 -2.73 18.56
N GLY A 39 -0.06 -2.28 18.71
CA GLY A 39 0.74 -1.71 17.62
C GLY A 39 1.04 -2.71 16.50
N GLU A 40 1.39 -3.94 16.86
CA GLU A 40 1.60 -5.03 15.89
C GLU A 40 0.32 -5.33 15.11
N ASN A 41 -0.82 -5.41 15.79
CA ASN A 41 -2.12 -5.62 15.16
C ASN A 41 -2.46 -4.49 14.17
N HIS A 42 -2.14 -3.24 14.50
CA HIS A 42 -2.34 -2.11 13.59
C HIS A 42 -1.41 -2.16 12.37
N LEU A 43 -0.14 -2.52 12.55
CA LEU A 43 0.77 -2.68 11.42
C LEU A 43 0.36 -3.82 10.49
N GLU A 44 -0.13 -4.92 11.05
CA GLU A 44 -0.65 -6.03 10.26
C GLU A 44 -1.90 -5.63 9.47
N GLU A 45 -2.79 -4.84 10.07
CA GLU A 45 -3.94 -4.29 9.35
C GLU A 45 -3.53 -3.35 8.21
N ILE A 46 -2.52 -2.49 8.42
CA ILE A 46 -1.97 -1.64 7.36
C ILE A 46 -1.46 -2.50 6.19
N LYS A 47 -0.70 -3.56 6.46
CA LYS A 47 -0.19 -4.46 5.42
C LYS A 47 -1.32 -5.16 4.65
N LYS A 48 -2.37 -5.60 5.34
CA LYS A 48 -3.57 -6.18 4.71
C LYS A 48 -4.27 -5.20 3.80
N GLN A 49 -4.48 -3.96 4.26
CA GLN A 49 -5.11 -2.93 3.43
C GLN A 49 -4.25 -2.57 2.21
N VAL A 50 -2.93 -2.47 2.36
CA VAL A 50 -2.03 -2.25 1.22
C VAL A 50 -2.17 -3.38 0.19
N SER A 51 -2.17 -4.63 0.64
CA SER A 51 -2.31 -5.80 -0.24
C SER A 51 -3.64 -5.78 -0.99
N ARG A 52 -4.74 -5.45 -0.29
CA ARG A 52 -6.06 -5.29 -0.88
C ARG A 52 -6.10 -4.20 -1.95
N ILE A 53 -5.44 -3.06 -1.72
CA ILE A 53 -5.38 -1.97 -2.70
C ILE A 53 -4.59 -2.41 -3.93
N ASP A 54 -3.44 -3.09 -3.78
CA ASP A 54 -2.66 -3.59 -4.92
C ASP A 54 -3.46 -4.60 -5.77
N GLU A 55 -4.21 -5.49 -5.13
CA GLU A 55 -5.12 -6.41 -5.83
C GLU A 55 -6.22 -5.69 -6.60
N LEU A 56 -6.80 -4.64 -6.03
CA LEU A 56 -7.80 -3.82 -6.72
C LEU A 56 -7.19 -3.10 -7.92
N LEU A 57 -5.99 -2.52 -7.77
CA LEU A 57 -5.29 -1.85 -8.86
C LEU A 57 -4.94 -2.79 -10.03
N LYS A 58 -4.63 -4.07 -9.76
CA LYS A 58 -4.38 -5.08 -10.83
C LYS A 58 -5.61 -5.37 -11.69
N LYS A 59 -6.82 -5.13 -11.17
CA LYS A 59 -8.07 -5.34 -11.89
C LYS A 59 -8.42 -4.19 -12.83
N ILE A 60 -7.77 -3.05 -12.64
CA ILE A 60 -8.02 -1.87 -13.47
C ILE A 60 -7.07 -1.92 -14.65
N LYS A 61 -7.63 -2.19 -15.83
CA LYS A 61 -6.95 -2.22 -17.12
C LYS A 61 -6.96 -0.83 -17.73
#